data_AF-A0A6B3LWU3-F1
#
_entry.id   AF-A0A6B3LWU3-F1
#
_cell.length_a   1.000
_cell.length_b   1.000
_cell.length_c   1.000
_cell.angle_alpha   90.00
_cell.angle_beta   90.00
_cell.angle_gamma   90.00
#
_symmetry.space_group_name_H-M   'P 1'
#
loop_
_entity.id
_entity.type
_entity.pdbx_description
1 polymer ?
#
loop_
_entity_poly.entity_id
_entity_poly.type
_entity_poly.pdbx_seq_one_letter_code
_entity_poly.pdbx_strand_id
1 'polypeptide(L)'
;MTEELIDLRTSILERRYADALAIVDELEGMSKQAILRNIESFLVRMLVHLIKNQIEQRLTNSWVASISDSLRQIQKLNLKENKKSYYIKQDEWESFVEEAIEAAIRPASVDVLDGVYNSFQLSELVDRTEIITNAHRFLDLTYEHSAKMLPAIIDENLVQLPGGEDWKMGRR
;
A
#
# COMPACT_ATOMS: atom_id res chain seq x y z
N MET A 1 17.98 -10.18 -13.81
CA MET A 1 17.29 -11.49 -13.77
C MET A 1 17.81 -12.47 -14.82
N THR A 2 18.10 -12.07 -16.06
CA THR A 2 18.64 -13.00 -17.07
C THR A 2 20.07 -13.46 -16.79
N GLU A 3 20.92 -12.62 -16.18
CA GLU A 3 22.33 -12.96 -15.90
C GLU A 3 22.44 -13.95 -14.73
N GLU A 4 21.72 -13.69 -13.65
CA GLU A 4 21.67 -14.52 -12.44
C GLU A 4 21.13 -15.93 -12.76
N LEU A 5 20.20 -16.06 -13.71
CA LEU A 5 19.73 -17.35 -14.20
C LEU A 5 20.78 -18.09 -15.06
N ILE A 6 21.61 -17.36 -15.80
CA ILE A 6 22.74 -17.93 -16.56
C ILE A 6 23.82 -18.43 -15.59
N ASP A 7 24.15 -17.64 -14.56
CA ASP A 7 25.12 -18.00 -13.53
C ASP A 7 24.66 -19.17 -12.67
N LEU A 8 23.38 -19.23 -12.32
CA LEU A 8 22.77 -20.37 -11.65
C LEU A 8 22.91 -21.64 -12.51
N ARG A 9 22.53 -21.55 -13.79
CA ARG A 9 22.65 -22.69 -14.72
C ARG A 9 24.09 -23.16 -14.86
N THR A 10 25.03 -22.23 -14.95
CA THR A 10 26.48 -22.52 -15.05
C THR A 10 26.97 -23.22 -13.79
N SER A 11 26.64 -22.70 -12.62
CA SER A 11 27.02 -23.28 -11.32
C SER A 11 26.47 -24.70 -11.15
N ILE A 12 25.23 -24.97 -11.60
CA ILE A 12 24.63 -26.31 -11.60
C ILE A 12 25.41 -27.26 -12.54
N LEU A 13 25.72 -26.82 -13.76
CA LEU A 13 26.45 -27.64 -14.74
C LEU A 13 27.88 -27.95 -14.29
N GLU A 14 28.54 -27.01 -13.62
CA GLU A 14 29.88 -27.15 -13.05
C GLU A 14 29.90 -27.86 -11.68
N ARG A 15 28.73 -28.29 -11.18
CA ARG A 15 28.54 -28.94 -9.87
C ARG A 15 28.99 -28.07 -8.68
N ARG A 16 29.01 -26.75 -8.85
CA ARG A 16 29.26 -25.75 -7.80
C ARG A 16 27.95 -25.48 -7.04
N TYR A 17 27.47 -26.47 -6.30
CA TYR A 17 26.15 -26.40 -5.67
C TYR A 17 26.04 -25.36 -4.56
N ALA A 18 27.14 -25.06 -3.84
CA ALA A 18 27.15 -23.99 -2.85
C ALA A 18 26.92 -22.62 -3.51
N ASP A 19 27.63 -22.36 -4.61
CA ASP A 19 27.47 -21.12 -5.39
C ASP A 19 26.06 -21.04 -6.00
N ALA A 20 25.54 -22.15 -6.52
CA ALA A 20 24.17 -22.23 -7.03
C ALA A 20 23.11 -21.89 -5.95
N LEU A 21 23.28 -22.40 -4.72
CA LEU A 21 22.37 -22.08 -3.61
C LEU A 21 22.45 -20.61 -3.21
N ALA A 22 23.64 -20.02 -3.18
CA ALA A 22 23.80 -18.59 -2.88
C ALA A 22 23.07 -17.71 -3.91
N ILE A 23 23.10 -18.07 -5.20
CA ILE A 23 22.38 -17.36 -6.26
C ILE A 23 20.85 -17.53 -6.10
N VAL A 24 20.38 -18.70 -5.66
CA VAL A 24 18.95 -18.92 -5.36
C VAL A 24 18.50 -17.99 -4.22
N ASP A 25 19.26 -17.90 -3.14
CA ASP A 25 18.95 -17.03 -2.00
C ASP A 25 18.89 -15.55 -2.44
N GLU A 26 19.81 -15.12 -3.32
CA GLU A 26 19.81 -13.77 -3.90
C GLU A 26 18.56 -13.51 -4.75
N LEU A 27 18.24 -14.43 -5.67
CA LEU A 27 17.04 -14.33 -6.52
C LEU A 27 15.75 -14.27 -5.70
N GLU A 28 15.65 -15.08 -4.64
CA GLU A 28 14.52 -15.04 -3.70
C GLU A 28 14.44 -13.69 -2.98
N GLY A 29 15.58 -13.16 -2.52
CA GLY A 29 15.69 -11.84 -1.90
C GLY A 29 15.23 -10.71 -2.82
N MET A 30 15.67 -10.72 -4.08
CA MET A 30 15.28 -9.74 -5.10
C MET A 30 13.78 -9.79 -5.39
N SER A 31 13.21 -10.99 -5.53
CA SER A 31 11.77 -11.18 -5.76
C SER A 31 10.95 -10.64 -4.60
N LYS A 32 11.34 -10.96 -3.36
CA LYS A 32 10.71 -10.41 -2.14
C LYS A 32 10.76 -8.88 -2.14
N GLN A 33 11.91 -8.29 -2.42
CA GLN A 33 12.07 -6.84 -2.42
C GLN A 33 11.20 -6.16 -3.49
N ALA A 34 11.06 -6.76 -4.68
CA ALA A 34 10.20 -6.23 -5.73
C ALA A 34 8.71 -6.24 -5.31
N ILE A 35 8.27 -7.28 -4.60
CA ILE A 35 6.91 -7.36 -4.06
C ILE A 35 6.68 -6.27 -3.00
N LEU A 36 7.61 -6.10 -2.06
CA LEU A 36 7.50 -5.07 -1.01
C LEU A 36 7.44 -3.66 -1.61
N ARG A 37 8.30 -3.33 -2.58
CA ARG A 37 8.25 -2.03 -3.28
C ARG A 37 6.92 -1.77 -3.98
N ASN A 38 6.31 -2.79 -4.57
CA ASN A 38 5.00 -2.66 -5.18
C ASN A 38 3.91 -2.42 -4.13
N ILE A 39 3.96 -3.13 -3.00
CA ILE A 39 3.05 -2.90 -1.87
C ILE A 39 3.18 -1.45 -1.37
N GLU A 40 4.41 -0.98 -1.13
CA GLU A 40 4.70 0.40 -0.72
C GLU A 40 4.12 1.41 -1.73
N SER A 41 4.24 1.17 -3.03
CA SER A 41 3.68 2.08 -4.06
C SER A 41 2.16 2.23 -3.95
N PHE A 42 1.44 1.15 -3.65
CA PHE A 42 -0.01 1.18 -3.43
C PHE A 42 -0.35 1.80 -2.07
N LEU A 43 0.46 1.55 -1.05
CA LEU A 43 0.30 2.16 0.27
C LEU A 43 0.43 3.69 0.19
N VAL A 44 1.45 4.20 -0.49
CA VAL A 44 1.62 5.65 -0.75
C VAL A 44 0.40 6.20 -1.48
N ARG A 45 -0.08 5.54 -2.54
CA ARG A 45 -1.27 6.00 -3.29
C ARG A 45 -2.52 6.06 -2.41
N MET A 46 -2.74 5.07 -1.55
CA MET A 46 -3.84 5.08 -0.59
C MET A 46 -3.72 6.26 0.38
N LEU A 47 -2.52 6.46 0.95
CA LEU A 47 -2.25 7.51 1.94
C LEU A 47 -2.40 8.92 1.35
N VAL A 48 -2.04 9.12 0.07
CA VAL A 48 -2.32 10.38 -0.64
C VAL A 48 -3.80 10.75 -0.56
N HIS A 49 -4.70 9.78 -0.76
CA HIS A 49 -6.14 10.02 -0.71
C HIS A 49 -6.68 10.15 0.71
N LEU A 50 -6.10 9.46 1.69
CA LEU A 50 -6.45 9.64 3.10
C LEU A 50 -6.03 11.03 3.60
N ILE A 51 -4.86 11.52 3.23
CA ILE A 51 -4.42 12.90 3.52
C ILE A 51 -5.38 13.91 2.89
N LYS A 52 -5.75 13.72 1.61
CA LYS A 52 -6.73 14.58 0.94
C LYS A 52 -8.09 14.57 1.64
N ASN A 53 -8.55 13.40 2.08
CA ASN A 53 -9.79 13.27 2.83
C ASN A 53 -9.73 14.01 4.18
N GLN A 54 -8.63 13.87 4.92
CA GLN A 54 -8.44 14.57 6.20
C GLN A 54 -8.43 16.10 6.01
N ILE A 55 -7.77 16.63 4.99
CA ILE A 55 -7.69 18.09 4.81
C ILE A 55 -8.98 18.67 4.21
N GLU A 56 -9.58 17.98 3.23
CA GLU A 56 -10.74 18.50 2.51
C GLU A 56 -12.08 18.08 3.10
N GLN A 57 -12.07 17.20 4.12
CA GLN A 57 -13.25 16.73 4.85
C GLN A 57 -14.35 16.17 3.93
N ARG A 58 -13.94 15.57 2.80
CA ARG A 58 -14.83 15.03 1.76
C ARG A 58 -14.29 13.75 1.15
N LEU A 59 -15.17 13.00 0.49
CA LEU A 59 -14.81 11.87 -0.37
C LEU A 59 -15.36 12.06 -1.78
N THR A 60 -14.60 11.59 -2.77
CA THR A 60 -15.04 11.57 -4.17
C THR A 60 -14.97 10.14 -4.72
N ASN A 61 -15.75 9.87 -5.77
CA ASN A 61 -15.71 8.58 -6.45
C ASN A 61 -14.31 8.18 -6.93
N SER A 62 -13.49 9.15 -7.39
CA SER A 62 -12.13 8.84 -7.85
C SER A 62 -11.20 8.48 -6.68
N TRP A 63 -11.36 9.13 -5.52
CA TRP A 63 -10.55 8.82 -4.33
C TRP A 63 -10.94 7.48 -3.74
N VAL A 64 -12.25 7.20 -3.62
CA VAL A 64 -12.76 5.91 -3.17
C VAL A 64 -12.27 4.78 -4.08
N ALA A 65 -12.39 4.94 -5.40
CA ALA A 65 -11.90 3.95 -6.36
C ALA A 65 -10.38 3.70 -6.22
N SER A 66 -9.59 4.76 -5.99
CA SER A 66 -8.14 4.67 -5.83
C SER A 66 -7.74 3.98 -4.51
N ILE A 67 -8.42 4.30 -3.40
CA ILE A 67 -8.21 3.63 -2.10
C ILE A 67 -8.57 2.14 -2.21
N SER A 68 -9.75 1.84 -2.75
CA SER A 68 -10.24 0.46 -2.92
C SER A 68 -9.32 -0.39 -3.80
N ASP A 69 -8.87 0.16 -4.95
CA ASP A 69 -7.91 -0.56 -5.80
C ASP A 69 -6.56 -0.75 -5.11
N SER A 70 -6.06 0.25 -4.38
CA SER A 70 -4.79 0.13 -3.63
C SER A 70 -4.84 -1.00 -2.61
N LEU A 71 -5.90 -1.06 -1.79
CA LEU A 71 -6.09 -2.11 -0.79
C LEU A 71 -6.22 -3.50 -1.42
N ARG A 72 -6.95 -3.62 -2.53
CA ARG A 72 -7.06 -4.88 -3.28
C ARG A 72 -5.71 -5.35 -3.81
N GLN A 73 -4.90 -4.43 -4.32
CA GLN A 73 -3.58 -4.75 -4.86
C GLN A 73 -2.58 -5.10 -3.74
N ILE A 74 -2.64 -4.39 -2.61
CA ILE A 74 -1.88 -4.73 -1.39
C ILE A 74 -2.25 -6.14 -0.93
N GLN A 75 -3.54 -6.46 -0.79
CA GLN A 75 -3.99 -7.79 -0.39
C GLN A 75 -3.44 -8.88 -1.31
N LYS A 76 -3.56 -8.66 -2.62
CA LYS A 76 -3.12 -9.61 -3.65
C LYS A 76 -1.61 -9.87 -3.59
N LEU A 77 -0.81 -8.81 -3.43
CA LEU A 77 0.65 -8.90 -3.41
C LEU A 77 1.18 -9.43 -2.07
N ASN A 78 0.53 -9.05 -0.96
CA ASN A 78 1.02 -9.40 0.36
C ASN A 78 0.78 -10.89 0.69
N LEU A 79 -0.26 -11.51 0.15
CA LEU A 79 -0.51 -12.95 0.31
C LEU A 79 0.46 -13.76 -0.55
N LYS A 80 1.34 -14.56 0.10
CA LYS A 80 2.29 -15.43 -0.60
C LYS A 80 1.58 -16.54 -1.38
N GLU A 81 2.29 -17.14 -2.33
CA GLU A 81 1.77 -18.21 -3.20
C GLU A 81 1.17 -19.40 -2.44
N ASN A 82 1.66 -19.69 -1.23
CA ASN A 82 1.11 -20.73 -0.36
C ASN A 82 -0.28 -20.42 0.23
N LYS A 83 -0.82 -19.21 -0.02
CA LYS A 83 -2.12 -18.72 0.44
C LYS A 83 -2.34 -18.76 1.95
N LYS A 84 -1.26 -18.82 2.74
CA LYS A 84 -1.29 -18.98 4.20
C LYS A 84 -0.40 -17.99 4.94
N SER A 85 0.52 -17.34 4.25
CA SER A 85 1.52 -16.46 4.86
C SER A 85 1.62 -15.17 4.09
N TYR A 86 2.14 -14.14 4.75
CA TYR A 86 2.22 -12.79 4.23
C TYR A 86 3.67 -12.30 4.16
N TYR A 87 3.96 -11.37 3.25
CA TYR A 87 5.27 -10.71 3.18
C TYR A 87 5.46 -9.71 4.32
N ILE A 88 4.42 -8.96 4.65
CA ILE A 88 4.27 -8.08 5.81
C ILE A 88 3.17 -8.70 6.66
N LYS A 89 3.43 -9.01 7.93
CA LYS A 89 2.38 -9.51 8.83
C LYS A 89 1.49 -8.36 9.31
N GLN A 90 0.31 -8.71 9.83
CA GLN A 90 -0.66 -7.74 10.32
C GLN A 90 -0.08 -6.79 11.38
N ASP A 91 0.84 -7.26 12.22
CA ASP A 91 1.52 -6.50 13.27
C ASP A 91 2.82 -5.80 12.82
N GLU A 92 3.18 -5.88 11.53
CA GLU A 92 4.45 -5.37 10.99
C GLU A 92 4.28 -4.13 10.09
N TRP A 93 3.09 -3.52 10.06
CA TRP A 93 2.79 -2.40 9.15
C TRP A 93 3.33 -1.04 9.60
N GLU A 94 3.61 -0.84 10.89
CA GLU A 94 3.89 0.49 11.46
C GLU A 94 4.94 1.28 10.68
N SER A 95 6.13 0.70 10.49
CA SER A 95 7.23 1.38 9.77
C SER A 95 6.89 1.64 8.30
N PHE A 96 6.16 0.73 7.65
CA PHE A 96 5.75 0.93 6.25
C PHE A 96 4.77 2.09 6.12
N VAL A 97 3.84 2.23 7.07
CA VAL A 97 2.86 3.32 7.08
C VAL A 97 3.55 4.65 7.36
N GLU A 98 4.44 4.71 8.37
CA GLU A 98 5.18 5.93 8.69
C GLU A 98 6.02 6.43 7.50
N GLU A 99 6.80 5.55 6.87
CA GLU A 99 7.61 5.91 5.71
C GLU A 99 6.74 6.33 4.51
N ALA A 100 5.63 5.63 4.28
CA ALA A 100 4.74 5.92 3.17
C ALA A 100 3.94 7.23 3.37
N ILE A 101 3.68 7.66 4.61
CA ILE A 101 3.09 8.97 4.90
C ILE A 101 4.02 10.08 4.43
N GLU A 102 5.30 10.01 4.79
CA GLU A 102 6.29 11.02 4.38
C GLU A 102 6.43 11.08 2.84
N ALA A 103 6.38 9.93 2.17
CA ALA A 103 6.33 9.87 0.71
C ALA A 103 5.03 10.40 0.10
N ALA A 104 3.90 10.33 0.81
CA ALA A 104 2.58 10.76 0.33
C ALA A 104 2.32 12.26 0.47
N ILE A 105 3.00 12.97 1.38
CA ILE A 105 2.78 14.42 1.61
C ILE A 105 2.97 15.25 0.33
N ARG A 106 4.12 15.09 -0.35
CA ARG A 106 4.41 15.85 -1.58
C ARG A 106 3.40 15.62 -2.70
N PRO A 107 3.04 14.37 -3.08
CA PRO A 107 2.03 14.17 -4.11
C PRO A 107 0.64 14.62 -3.65
N ALA A 108 0.28 14.49 -2.37
CA ALA A 108 -0.97 15.03 -1.85
C ALA A 108 -1.03 16.56 -1.99
N SER A 109 0.07 17.27 -1.70
CA SER A 109 0.11 18.74 -1.77
C SER A 109 -0.11 19.30 -3.18
N VAL A 110 0.04 18.49 -4.24
CA VAL A 110 -0.27 18.91 -5.61
C VAL A 110 -1.77 19.10 -5.81
N ASP A 111 -2.59 18.28 -5.15
CA ASP A 111 -4.03 18.21 -5.38
C ASP A 111 -4.87 18.81 -4.25
N VAL A 112 -4.38 18.74 -3.00
CA VAL A 112 -5.14 19.18 -1.81
C VAL A 112 -5.54 20.64 -1.98
N LEU A 113 -6.85 20.91 -1.93
CA LEU A 113 -7.42 22.25 -2.09
C LEU A 113 -6.84 22.99 -3.31
N ASP A 114 -6.73 22.30 -4.44
CA ASP A 114 -6.16 22.83 -5.69
C ASP A 114 -4.71 23.33 -5.56
N GLY A 115 -3.93 22.72 -4.65
CA GLY A 115 -2.50 22.98 -4.48
C GLY A 115 -2.18 24.24 -3.66
N VAL A 116 -3.12 24.70 -2.83
CA VAL A 116 -2.93 25.91 -1.98
C VAL A 116 -1.78 25.74 -0.97
N TYR A 117 -1.56 24.51 -0.48
CA TYR A 117 -0.48 24.21 0.45
C TYR A 117 0.70 23.54 -0.28
N ASN A 118 1.92 24.02 -0.03
CA ASN A 118 3.12 23.27 -0.42
C ASN A 118 3.37 22.09 0.54
N SER A 119 4.33 21.22 0.21
CA SER A 119 4.62 20.01 1.00
C SER A 119 4.99 20.30 2.46
N PHE A 120 5.66 21.42 2.76
CA PHE A 120 6.04 21.77 4.13
C PHE A 120 4.80 22.18 4.95
N GLN A 121 3.95 23.03 4.37
CA GLN A 121 2.71 23.46 5.03
C GLN A 121 1.76 22.29 5.24
N LEU A 122 1.59 21.43 4.23
CA LEU A 122 0.75 20.26 4.35
C LEU A 122 1.26 19.30 5.44
N SER A 123 2.58 19.12 5.54
CA SER A 123 3.20 18.29 6.59
C SER A 123 2.87 18.76 8.00
N GLU A 124 2.71 20.07 8.22
CA GLU A 124 2.33 20.65 9.52
C GLU A 124 0.82 20.53 9.80
N LEU A 125 -0.01 20.48 8.76
CA LEU A 125 -1.46 20.40 8.87
C LEU A 125 -1.98 18.97 9.06
N VAL A 126 -1.25 17.98 8.55
CA VAL A 126 -1.66 16.57 8.60
C VAL A 126 -1.56 16.04 10.03
N ASP A 127 -2.68 15.55 10.56
CA ASP A 127 -2.68 14.73 11.76
C ASP A 127 -2.26 13.30 11.39
N ARG A 128 -0.97 13.02 11.59
CA ARG A 128 -0.37 11.71 11.32
C ARG A 128 -1.00 10.59 12.14
N THR A 129 -1.44 10.87 13.37
CA THR A 129 -2.01 9.83 14.25
C THR A 129 -3.33 9.33 13.69
N GLU A 130 -4.17 10.24 13.21
CA GLU A 130 -5.42 9.89 12.54
C GLU A 130 -5.17 9.13 11.23
N ILE A 131 -4.20 9.57 10.41
CA ILE A 131 -3.86 8.88 9.16
C ILE A 131 -3.35 7.46 9.43
N ILE A 132 -2.45 7.27 10.39
CA ILE A 132 -1.92 5.96 10.79
C ILE A 132 -3.06 5.06 11.26
N THR A 133 -3.94 5.58 12.12
CA THR A 133 -5.09 4.83 12.65
C THR A 133 -6.02 4.36 11.52
N ASN A 134 -6.37 5.26 10.60
CA ASN A 134 -7.22 4.92 9.46
C ASN A 134 -6.53 3.94 8.50
N ALA A 135 -5.23 4.12 8.24
CA ALA A 135 -4.46 3.23 7.38
C ALA A 135 -4.42 1.80 7.93
N HIS A 136 -4.10 1.61 9.21
CA HIS A 136 -4.15 0.30 9.87
C HIS A 136 -5.53 -0.33 9.81
N ARG A 137 -6.59 0.43 10.13
CA ARG A 137 -7.97 -0.04 10.02
C ARG A 137 -8.29 -0.58 8.63
N PHE A 138 -7.86 0.10 7.57
CA PHE A 138 -8.08 -0.39 6.21
C PHE A 138 -7.18 -1.58 5.83
N LEU A 139 -5.94 -1.61 6.30
CA LEU A 139 -5.01 -2.71 6.07
C LEU A 139 -5.49 -3.99 6.75
N ASP A 140 -6.08 -3.91 7.95
CA ASP A 140 -6.66 -5.05 8.68
C ASP A 140 -7.74 -5.78 7.86
N LEU A 141 -8.58 -5.03 7.14
CA LEU A 141 -9.61 -5.60 6.25
C LEU A 141 -9.02 -6.54 5.20
N THR A 142 -7.76 -6.32 4.79
CA THR A 142 -7.06 -7.15 3.81
C THR A 142 -6.69 -8.54 4.34
N TYR A 143 -6.66 -8.72 5.66
CA TYR A 143 -6.47 -10.01 6.32
C TYR A 143 -7.80 -10.69 6.66
N GLU A 144 -8.82 -9.89 7.00
CA GLU A 144 -10.10 -10.37 7.51
C GLU A 144 -11.07 -10.84 6.42
N HIS A 145 -10.96 -10.26 5.21
CA HIS A 145 -11.95 -10.47 4.15
C HIS A 145 -11.34 -11.02 2.87
N SER A 146 -12.07 -11.90 2.19
CA SER A 146 -11.65 -12.38 0.86
C SER A 146 -11.63 -11.25 -0.18
N ALA A 147 -10.78 -11.38 -1.20
CA ALA A 147 -10.70 -10.42 -2.32
C ALA A 147 -12.03 -10.15 -3.02
N LYS A 148 -12.99 -11.09 -2.96
CA LYS A 148 -14.34 -10.91 -3.53
C LYS A 148 -15.19 -9.94 -2.71
N MET A 149 -15.09 -10.00 -1.38
CA MET A 149 -15.92 -9.21 -0.47
C MET A 149 -15.27 -7.88 -0.11
N LEU A 150 -13.94 -7.81 -0.17
CA LEU A 150 -13.15 -6.67 0.25
C LEU A 150 -13.65 -5.31 -0.30
N PRO A 151 -14.01 -5.15 -1.59
CA PRO A 151 -14.48 -3.86 -2.09
C PRO A 151 -15.73 -3.32 -1.38
N ALA A 152 -16.72 -4.17 -1.11
CA ALA A 152 -17.94 -3.76 -0.44
C ALA A 152 -17.68 -3.36 1.03
N ILE A 153 -16.81 -4.11 1.72
CA ILE A 153 -16.42 -3.79 3.09
C ILE A 153 -15.61 -2.48 3.16
N ILE A 154 -14.76 -2.23 2.17
CA ILE A 154 -14.02 -0.96 2.06
C ILE A 154 -15.02 0.19 1.93
N ASP A 155 -16.01 0.08 1.05
CA ASP A 155 -17.03 1.12 0.86
C ASP A 155 -17.77 1.42 2.18
N GLU A 156 -18.17 0.38 2.93
CA GLU A 156 -18.82 0.53 4.24
C GLU A 156 -17.93 1.25 5.27
N ASN A 157 -16.62 0.99 5.26
CA ASN A 157 -15.65 1.64 6.14
C ASN A 157 -15.32 3.07 5.70
N LEU A 158 -15.31 3.35 4.39
CA LEU A 158 -15.07 4.69 3.84
C LEU A 158 -16.20 5.66 4.21
N VAL A 159 -17.43 5.18 4.39
CA VAL A 159 -18.55 5.99 4.89
C VAL A 159 -18.25 6.60 6.27
N GLN A 160 -17.42 5.94 7.08
CA GLN A 160 -17.04 6.42 8.41
C GLN A 160 -15.96 7.51 8.38
N LEU A 161 -15.38 7.82 7.22
CA LEU A 161 -14.45 8.94 7.06
C LEU A 161 -15.21 10.27 6.92
N PRO A 162 -14.55 11.42 7.18
CA PRO A 162 -15.10 12.73 6.89
C PRO A 162 -15.71 12.84 5.48
N GLY A 163 -16.95 13.31 5.40
CA GLY A 163 -17.73 13.43 4.16
C GLY A 163 -18.14 12.12 3.51
N GLY A 164 -17.96 10.97 4.17
CA GLY A 164 -18.34 9.65 3.67
C GLY A 164 -19.86 9.45 3.55
N GLU A 165 -20.65 9.97 4.49
CA GLU A 165 -22.12 9.97 4.39
C GLU A 165 -22.63 10.80 3.21
N ASP A 166 -22.00 11.96 2.94
CA ASP A 166 -22.35 12.79 1.79
C ASP A 166 -22.01 12.09 0.48
N TRP A 167 -20.83 11.46 0.40
CA TRP A 167 -20.45 10.62 -0.73
C TRP A 167 -21.47 9.49 -0.96
N LYS A 168 -21.86 8.76 0.08
CA LYS A 168 -22.85 7.67 0.02
C LYS A 168 -24.21 8.13 -0.50
N MET A 169 -24.63 9.33 -0.09
CA MET A 169 -25.89 9.95 -0.53
C MET A 169 -25.78 10.64 -1.90
N GLY A 170 -24.60 10.70 -2.52
CA GLY A 170 -24.36 11.40 -3.78
C GLY A 170 -24.40 12.93 -3.66
N ARG A 171 -24.20 13.47 -2.45
CA ARG A 171 -24.11 14.91 -2.18
C ARG A 171 -22.68 15.39 -2.47
N ARG A 172 -22.55 16.63 -2.98
CA ARG A 172 -21.27 17.27 -3.28
C ARG A 172 -20.90 18.27 -2.22
#